data_AF-A0A532CCY3-F1
#
_entry.id   AF-A0A532CCY3-F1
#
_cell.length_a   1.000
_cell.length_b   1.000
_cell.length_c   1.000
_cell.angle_alpha   90.00
_cell.angle_beta   90.00
_cell.angle_gamma   90.00
#
_symmetry.space_group_name_H-M   'P 1'
#
loop_
_entity.id
_entity.type
_entity.pdbx_description
1 polymer ?
#
loop_
_entity_poly.entity_id
_entity_poly.type
_entity_poly.pdbx_seq_one_letter_code
_entity_poly.pdbx_strand_id
1 'polypeptide(L)'
;LSWIVAIGGEIYGIMLLRQNKFDQEHLPLVIGLLVGIAIFAIAGNLLWKAANRHDPARASDAARFFFQNQLGAIITLIAFLPLVFLILTDKNMDPRTKKIAGGVGAALAVLATVTGISFKPPSVEQYTQDMNACAAQIKSGQPTTACSPDVAAQAQAIATDTAAVAAATKNASHPAGQDVVYWIAPENGAAKSAEPHVFHLCAGVSPLKDKTVNSGSVTEAYAQNAIRITKQIDMEQKQCGFTATTSTN
;
A
#
# COMPACT_ATOMS: atom_id res chain seq x y z
N LEU A 1 15.14 -14.73 -1.80
CA LEU A 1 16.04 -15.03 -2.94
C LEU A 1 17.18 -14.01 -3.06
N SER A 2 16.90 -12.70 -3.19
CA SER A 2 17.94 -11.68 -3.41
C SER A 2 19.06 -11.69 -2.37
N TRP A 3 18.74 -11.80 -1.08
CA TRP A 3 19.76 -11.93 -0.03
C TRP A 3 20.62 -13.18 -0.14
N ILE A 4 20.05 -14.31 -0.58
CA ILE A 4 20.83 -15.55 -0.79
C ILE A 4 21.83 -15.35 -1.93
N VAL A 5 21.42 -14.66 -3.00
CA VAL A 5 22.32 -14.30 -4.11
C VAL A 5 23.41 -13.34 -3.64
N ALA A 6 23.09 -12.36 -2.80
CA ALA A 6 24.07 -11.43 -2.24
C ALA A 6 25.12 -12.17 -1.38
N ILE A 7 24.69 -13.04 -0.46
CA ILE A 7 25.58 -13.87 0.38
C ILE A 7 26.39 -14.84 -0.50
N GLY A 8 25.78 -15.44 -1.53
CA GLY A 8 26.49 -16.29 -2.50
C GLY A 8 27.58 -15.51 -3.25
N GLY A 9 27.30 -14.29 -3.67
CA GLY A 9 28.26 -13.38 -4.30
C GLY A 9 29.40 -13.00 -3.35
N GLU A 10 29.11 -12.81 -2.06
CA GLU A 10 30.12 -12.58 -1.04
C GLU A 10 31.05 -13.77 -0.87
N ILE A 11 30.50 -14.97 -0.67
CA ILE A 11 31.27 -16.21 -0.54
C ILE A 11 32.16 -16.43 -1.77
N TYR A 12 31.60 -16.21 -2.96
CA TYR A 12 32.34 -16.27 -4.22
C TYR A 12 33.49 -15.24 -4.27
N GLY A 13 33.23 -14.01 -3.80
CA GLY A 13 34.26 -12.98 -3.67
C GLY A 13 35.39 -13.36 -2.73
N ILE A 14 35.06 -13.98 -1.59
CA ILE A 14 36.07 -14.47 -0.64
C ILE A 14 36.91 -15.59 -1.27
N MET A 15 36.30 -16.49 -2.05
CA MET A 15 37.04 -17.52 -2.79
C MET A 15 38.00 -16.91 -3.81
N LEU A 16 37.57 -15.91 -4.59
CA LEU A 16 38.42 -15.21 -5.55
C LEU A 16 39.55 -14.43 -4.88
N LEU A 17 39.29 -13.78 -3.74
CA LEU A 17 40.31 -13.11 -2.95
C LEU A 17 41.39 -14.10 -2.50
N ARG A 18 41.00 -15.26 -1.96
CA ARG A 18 41.94 -16.31 -1.52
C ARG A 18 42.75 -16.92 -2.67
N GLN A 19 42.27 -16.82 -3.91
CA GLN A 19 42.96 -17.25 -5.12
C GLN A 19 43.86 -16.15 -5.72
N ASN A 20 44.05 -15.02 -5.02
CA ASN A 20 44.78 -13.84 -5.50
C ASN A 20 44.24 -13.32 -6.85
N LYS A 21 42.93 -13.39 -7.08
CA LYS A 21 42.31 -12.92 -8.33
C LYS A 21 41.94 -11.43 -8.31
N PHE A 22 42.26 -10.72 -7.23
CA PHE A 22 41.87 -9.33 -6.98
C PHE A 22 43.06 -8.35 -7.10
N ASP A 23 44.01 -8.64 -7.98
CA ASP A 23 45.14 -7.74 -8.27
C ASP A 23 44.71 -6.56 -9.17
N GLN A 24 45.63 -5.64 -9.48
CA GLN A 24 45.30 -4.40 -10.23
C GLN A 24 44.57 -4.65 -11.55
N GLU A 25 44.95 -5.68 -12.29
CA GLU A 25 44.33 -6.02 -13.59
C GLU A 25 42.87 -6.48 -13.45
N HIS A 26 42.44 -6.84 -12.24
CA HIS A 26 41.10 -7.33 -11.93
C HIS A 26 40.31 -6.40 -11.00
N LEU A 27 40.73 -5.14 -10.80
CA LEU A 27 39.94 -4.16 -10.07
C LEU A 27 38.49 -4.03 -10.56
N PRO A 28 38.20 -4.02 -11.88
CA PRO A 28 36.81 -4.00 -12.37
C PRO A 28 35.98 -5.21 -11.94
N LEU A 29 36.61 -6.38 -11.79
CA LEU A 29 35.94 -7.60 -11.32
C LEU A 29 35.50 -7.43 -9.86
N VAL A 30 36.37 -6.92 -8.99
CA VAL A 30 36.06 -6.69 -7.57
C VAL A 30 34.94 -5.66 -7.43
N ILE A 31 35.04 -4.54 -8.15
CA ILE A 31 34.03 -3.49 -8.11
C ILE A 31 32.68 -4.03 -8.64
N GLY A 32 32.70 -4.73 -9.77
CA GLY A 32 31.50 -5.33 -10.36
C GLY A 32 30.83 -6.31 -9.40
N LEU A 33 31.61 -7.13 -8.69
CA LEU A 33 31.10 -8.04 -7.67
C LEU A 33 30.47 -7.28 -6.49
N LEU A 34 31.16 -6.29 -5.93
CA LEU A 34 30.66 -5.48 -4.81
C LEU A 34 29.36 -4.75 -5.18
N VAL A 35 29.29 -4.18 -6.39
CA VAL A 35 28.08 -3.55 -6.93
C VAL A 35 26.95 -4.57 -7.12
N GLY A 36 27.26 -5.75 -7.64
CA GLY A 36 26.28 -6.83 -7.78
C GLY A 36 25.68 -7.24 -6.42
N ILE A 37 26.54 -7.46 -5.41
CA ILE A 37 26.10 -7.76 -4.04
C ILE A 37 25.21 -6.63 -3.50
N ALA A 38 25.59 -5.35 -3.72
CA ALA A 38 24.80 -4.20 -3.27
C ALA A 38 23.40 -4.20 -3.90
N ILE A 39 23.30 -4.40 -5.21
CA ILE A 39 22.02 -4.42 -5.92
C ILE A 39 21.10 -5.50 -5.33
N PHE A 40 21.61 -6.73 -5.15
CA PHE A 40 20.80 -7.82 -4.61
C PHE A 40 20.44 -7.63 -3.12
N ALA A 41 21.35 -7.06 -2.33
CA ALA A 41 21.07 -6.72 -0.92
C ALA A 41 19.98 -5.65 -0.79
N ILE A 42 20.10 -4.55 -1.55
CA ILE A 42 19.11 -3.46 -1.59
C ILE A 42 17.76 -3.97 -2.09
N ALA A 43 17.75 -4.76 -3.17
CA ALA A 43 16.52 -5.37 -3.67
C ALA A 43 15.85 -6.26 -2.61
N GLY A 44 16.63 -7.07 -1.88
CA GLY A 44 16.13 -7.86 -0.75
C GLY A 44 15.53 -6.99 0.36
N ASN A 45 16.19 -5.88 0.71
CA ASN A 45 15.73 -4.94 1.73
C ASN A 45 14.40 -4.28 1.35
N LEU A 46 14.26 -3.84 0.09
CA LEU A 46 13.02 -3.24 -0.41
C LEU A 46 11.87 -4.25 -0.42
N LEU A 47 12.11 -5.47 -0.91
CA LEU A 47 11.12 -6.54 -0.92
C LEU A 47 10.69 -6.95 0.50
N TRP A 48 11.64 -7.06 1.42
CA TRP A 48 11.36 -7.37 2.82
C TRP A 48 10.52 -6.27 3.50
N LYS A 49 10.87 -5.00 3.28
CA LYS A 49 10.07 -3.86 3.78
C LYS A 49 8.65 -3.86 3.21
N ALA A 50 8.48 -4.18 1.93
CA ALA A 50 7.15 -4.29 1.33
C ALA A 50 6.36 -5.45 1.97
N ALA A 51 6.98 -6.62 2.15
CA ALA A 51 6.34 -7.77 2.80
C ALA A 51 5.93 -7.45 4.25
N ASN A 52 6.77 -6.78 5.03
CA ASN A 52 6.46 -6.40 6.41
C ASN A 52 5.34 -5.36 6.53
N ARG A 53 5.05 -4.58 5.48
CA ARG A 53 3.86 -3.71 5.45
C ARG A 53 2.57 -4.52 5.30
N HIS A 54 2.64 -5.71 4.71
CA HIS A 54 1.49 -6.60 4.58
C HIS A 54 1.26 -7.45 5.83
N ASP A 55 2.33 -7.90 6.50
CA ASP A 55 2.25 -8.64 7.77
C ASP A 55 3.20 -8.03 8.83
N PRO A 56 2.80 -6.91 9.45
CA PRO A 56 3.61 -6.23 10.46
C PRO A 56 3.64 -7.02 11.78
N ALA A 57 4.79 -7.05 12.45
CA ALA A 57 4.87 -7.55 13.82
C ALA A 57 3.99 -6.72 14.78
N ARG A 58 3.51 -7.39 15.82
CA ARG A 58 2.94 -6.70 16.99
C ARG A 58 4.04 -6.00 17.76
N ALA A 59 3.80 -4.75 18.17
CA ALA A 59 4.74 -4.03 19.04
C ALA A 59 4.87 -4.70 20.42
N SER A 60 3.83 -5.43 20.85
CA SER A 60 3.84 -6.22 22.08
C SER A 60 4.81 -7.42 22.04
N ASP A 61 5.18 -7.92 20.86
CA ASP A 61 6.23 -8.94 20.68
C ASP A 61 7.54 -8.28 20.26
N ALA A 62 8.28 -7.75 21.25
CA ALA A 62 9.47 -6.94 21.01
C ALA A 62 10.57 -7.66 20.20
N ALA A 63 10.74 -8.98 20.40
CA ALA A 63 11.76 -9.74 19.69
C ALA A 63 11.41 -9.86 18.21
N ARG A 64 10.19 -10.32 17.89
CA ARG A 64 9.73 -10.41 16.50
C ARG A 64 9.67 -9.04 15.84
N PHE A 65 9.25 -8.02 16.58
CA PHE A 65 9.23 -6.63 16.11
C PHE A 65 10.63 -6.12 15.76
N PHE A 66 11.63 -6.36 16.61
CA PHE A 66 13.01 -5.96 16.32
C PHE A 66 13.56 -6.67 15.08
N PHE A 67 13.50 -8.02 15.07
CA PHE A 67 14.08 -8.79 13.97
C PHE A 67 13.39 -8.50 12.66
N GLN A 68 12.06 -8.48 12.60
CA GLN A 68 11.36 -8.17 11.35
C GLN A 68 11.75 -6.78 10.82
N ASN A 69 11.83 -5.77 11.69
CA ASN A 69 12.10 -4.40 11.24
C ASN A 69 13.56 -4.11 10.92
N GLN A 70 14.50 -4.86 11.49
CA GLN A 70 15.94 -4.68 11.28
C GLN A 70 16.60 -5.79 10.45
N LEU A 71 15.85 -6.83 10.02
CA LEU A 71 16.42 -7.98 9.31
C LEU A 71 17.21 -7.56 8.08
N GLY A 72 16.70 -6.60 7.30
CA GLY A 72 17.39 -6.13 6.10
C GLY A 72 18.77 -5.55 6.42
N ALA A 73 18.90 -4.78 7.50
CA ALA A 73 20.19 -4.27 7.94
C ALA A 73 21.13 -5.41 8.38
N ILE A 74 20.61 -6.34 9.19
CA ILE A 74 21.38 -7.50 9.71
C ILE A 74 21.92 -8.35 8.56
N ILE A 75 21.06 -8.75 7.62
CA ILE A 75 21.44 -9.61 6.49
C ILE A 75 22.39 -8.87 5.55
N THR A 76 22.21 -7.56 5.36
CA THR A 76 23.14 -6.75 4.56
C THR A 76 24.54 -6.71 5.17
N LEU A 77 24.65 -6.56 6.50
CA LEU A 77 25.94 -6.62 7.18
C LEU A 77 26.61 -7.98 7.01
N ILE A 78 25.84 -9.07 7.11
CA ILE A 78 26.34 -10.42 6.87
C ILE A 78 26.88 -10.55 5.44
N ALA A 79 26.20 -10.00 4.43
CA ALA A 79 26.58 -10.12 3.02
C ALA A 79 27.74 -9.21 2.56
N PHE A 80 28.19 -8.26 3.39
CA PHE A 80 29.23 -7.29 3.01
C PHE A 80 30.45 -7.32 3.92
N LEU A 81 30.22 -7.40 5.23
CA LEU A 81 31.23 -7.07 6.23
C LEU A 81 32.41 -8.05 6.19
N PRO A 82 32.22 -9.38 6.13
CA PRO A 82 33.34 -10.32 5.99
C PRO A 82 34.22 -10.06 4.77
N LEU A 83 33.63 -9.90 3.57
CA LEU A 83 34.42 -9.64 2.35
C LEU A 83 35.16 -8.30 2.41
N VAL A 84 34.50 -7.22 2.82
CA VAL A 84 35.13 -5.88 2.93
C VAL A 84 36.26 -5.89 3.96
N PHE A 85 36.05 -6.55 5.11
CA PHE A 85 37.08 -6.71 6.13
C PHE A 85 38.29 -7.48 5.59
N LEU A 86 38.06 -8.57 4.88
CA LEU A 86 39.14 -9.36 4.28
C LEU A 86 39.90 -8.58 3.22
N ILE A 87 39.23 -7.80 2.36
CA ILE A 87 39.90 -6.91 1.39
C ILE A 87 40.82 -5.92 2.12
N LEU A 88 40.33 -5.27 3.17
CA LEU A 88 41.09 -4.24 3.91
C LEU A 88 42.27 -4.81 4.70
N THR A 89 42.19 -6.07 5.12
CA THR A 89 43.23 -6.74 5.93
C THR A 89 44.15 -7.65 5.11
N ASP A 90 43.85 -7.87 3.83
CA ASP A 90 44.67 -8.68 2.95
C ASP A 90 46.06 -8.07 2.81
N LYS A 91 47.12 -8.89 2.87
CA LYS A 91 48.51 -8.41 2.79
C LYS A 91 49.09 -8.49 1.38
N ASN A 92 48.52 -9.30 0.50
CA ASN A 92 49.05 -9.63 -0.81
C ASN A 92 48.49 -8.71 -1.91
N MET A 93 47.34 -8.08 -1.65
CA MET A 93 46.66 -7.20 -2.59
C MET A 93 47.38 -5.85 -2.76
N ASP A 94 47.48 -5.40 -4.01
CA ASP A 94 48.05 -4.10 -4.38
C ASP A 94 47.42 -2.95 -3.55
N PRO A 95 48.24 -2.06 -2.95
CA PRO A 95 47.74 -1.00 -2.06
C PRO A 95 46.69 -0.08 -2.69
N ARG A 96 46.77 0.20 -4.00
CA ARG A 96 45.81 1.07 -4.69
C ARG A 96 44.49 0.35 -4.88
N THR A 97 44.51 -0.89 -5.39
CA THR A 97 43.30 -1.71 -5.57
C THR A 97 42.59 -1.91 -4.24
N LYS A 98 43.33 -2.25 -3.19
CA LYS A 98 42.81 -2.43 -1.83
C LYS A 98 42.10 -1.19 -1.30
N LYS A 99 42.74 -0.02 -1.46
CA LYS A 99 42.17 1.25 -1.01
C LYS A 99 40.87 1.58 -1.77
N ILE A 100 40.84 1.36 -3.08
CA ILE A 100 39.66 1.63 -3.90
C ILE A 100 38.54 0.62 -3.60
N ALA A 101 38.83 -0.68 -3.68
CA ALA A 101 37.85 -1.74 -3.47
C ALA A 101 37.31 -1.72 -2.03
N GLY A 102 38.17 -1.55 -1.03
CA GLY A 102 37.77 -1.40 0.36
C GLY A 102 36.93 -0.15 0.61
N GLY A 103 37.29 0.98 -0.01
CA GLY A 103 36.52 2.22 0.08
C GLY A 103 35.13 2.13 -0.58
N VAL A 104 35.07 1.62 -1.81
CA VAL A 104 33.82 1.40 -2.55
C VAL A 104 32.95 0.38 -1.82
N GLY A 105 33.53 -0.74 -1.39
CA GLY A 105 32.83 -1.78 -0.65
C GLY A 105 32.24 -1.28 0.67
N ALA A 106 33.00 -0.50 1.45
CA ALA A 106 32.50 0.12 2.67
C ALA A 106 31.35 1.10 2.41
N ALA A 107 31.48 1.95 1.39
CA ALA A 107 30.42 2.90 1.02
C ALA A 107 29.13 2.18 0.59
N LEU A 108 29.25 1.14 -0.25
CA LEU A 108 28.12 0.30 -0.67
C LEU A 108 27.48 -0.44 0.50
N ALA A 109 28.29 -0.97 1.43
CA ALA A 109 27.80 -1.65 2.62
C ALA A 109 26.97 -0.71 3.51
N VAL A 110 27.45 0.53 3.73
CA VAL A 110 26.71 1.55 4.49
C VAL A 110 25.40 1.89 3.77
N LEU A 111 25.45 2.18 2.47
CA LEU A 111 24.26 2.50 1.67
C LEU A 111 23.22 1.38 1.77
N ALA A 112 23.62 0.15 1.47
CA ALA A 112 22.74 -1.01 1.52
C ALA A 112 22.18 -1.23 2.93
N THR A 113 23.00 -1.09 3.98
CA THR A 113 22.54 -1.27 5.38
C THR A 113 21.48 -0.24 5.75
N VAL A 114 21.68 1.03 5.41
CA VAL A 114 20.70 2.11 5.66
C VAL A 114 19.37 1.81 4.95
N THR A 115 19.41 1.27 3.72
CA THR A 115 18.17 0.85 3.04
C THR A 115 17.48 -0.33 3.72
N GLY A 116 18.19 -1.11 4.53
CA GLY A 116 17.67 -2.23 5.33
C GLY A 116 17.02 -1.82 6.66
N ILE A 117 17.35 -0.64 7.19
CA ILE A 117 16.82 -0.15 8.47
C ILE A 117 15.38 0.35 8.29
N SER A 118 14.45 -0.12 9.12
CA SER A 118 13.09 0.42 9.20
C SER A 118 12.99 1.45 10.32
N PHE A 119 13.13 2.75 9.97
CA PHE A 119 13.11 3.85 10.95
C PHE A 119 11.73 4.17 11.54
N LYS A 120 10.67 3.90 10.77
CA LYS A 120 9.26 4.01 11.20
C LYS A 120 8.56 2.68 10.93
N PRO A 121 8.85 1.66 11.76
CA PRO A 121 8.28 0.34 11.56
C PRO A 121 6.79 0.35 11.87
N PRO A 122 5.92 -0.13 10.96
CA PRO A 122 4.51 -0.25 11.26
C PRO A 122 4.27 -1.40 12.24
N SER A 123 3.24 -1.29 13.08
CA SER A 123 2.78 -2.34 13.99
C SER A 123 1.30 -2.61 13.80
N VAL A 124 0.85 -3.81 14.20
CA VAL A 124 -0.58 -4.17 14.20
C VAL A 124 -1.40 -3.15 15.00
N GLU A 125 -0.87 -2.70 16.13
CA GLU A 125 -1.51 -1.72 17.00
C GLU A 125 -1.65 -0.36 16.31
N GLN A 126 -0.62 0.12 15.59
CA GLN A 126 -0.70 1.36 14.83
C GLN A 126 -1.74 1.26 13.71
N TYR A 127 -1.74 0.17 12.93
CA TYR A 127 -2.76 -0.03 11.89
C TYR A 127 -4.17 -0.08 12.47
N THR A 128 -4.35 -0.69 13.64
CA THR A 128 -5.65 -0.72 14.32
C THR A 128 -6.08 0.67 14.74
N GLN A 129 -5.17 1.49 15.27
CA GLN A 129 -5.45 2.88 15.64
C GLN A 129 -5.81 3.73 14.42
N ASP A 130 -5.04 3.62 13.32
CA ASP A 130 -5.30 4.37 12.09
C ASP A 130 -6.66 3.97 11.48
N MET A 131 -7.01 2.68 11.49
CA MET A 131 -8.32 2.19 11.05
C MET A 131 -9.46 2.73 11.92
N ASN A 132 -9.30 2.73 13.24
CA ASN A 132 -10.30 3.27 14.15
C ASN A 132 -10.47 4.78 14.00
N ALA A 133 -9.36 5.51 13.82
CA ALA A 133 -9.37 6.95 13.56
C ALA A 133 -10.04 7.27 12.21
N CYS A 134 -9.71 6.53 11.17
CA CYS A 134 -10.37 6.62 9.86
C CYS A 134 -11.89 6.39 9.99
N ALA A 135 -12.31 5.32 10.68
CA ALA A 135 -13.72 5.04 10.90
C ALA A 135 -14.43 6.15 11.70
N ALA A 136 -13.76 6.74 12.70
CA ALA A 136 -14.30 7.85 13.46
C ALA A 136 -14.43 9.14 12.63
N GLN A 137 -13.45 9.43 11.77
CA GLN A 137 -13.48 10.58 10.86
C GLN A 137 -14.66 10.45 9.88
N ILE A 138 -14.85 9.27 9.29
CA ILE A 138 -15.99 8.99 8.40
C ILE A 138 -17.32 9.21 9.13
N LYS A 139 -17.48 8.63 10.34
CA LYS A 139 -18.72 8.78 11.12
C LYS A 139 -19.03 10.21 11.56
N SER A 140 -18.01 11.02 11.75
CA SER A 140 -18.14 12.41 12.22
C SER A 140 -18.16 13.46 11.09
N GLY A 141 -18.07 13.02 9.83
CA GLY A 141 -17.97 13.92 8.68
C GLY A 141 -16.69 14.77 8.69
N GLN A 142 -15.67 14.36 9.45
CA GLN A 142 -14.38 15.04 9.52
C GLN A 142 -13.49 14.63 8.34
N PRO A 143 -12.46 15.44 8.00
CA PRO A 143 -11.49 15.06 6.97
C PRO A 143 -10.86 13.69 7.26
N THR A 144 -10.91 12.80 6.28
CA THR A 144 -10.43 11.40 6.36
C THR A 144 -8.91 11.28 6.29
N THR A 145 -8.18 12.11 7.06
CA THR A 145 -6.71 12.19 7.03
C THR A 145 -6.00 10.96 7.56
N ALA A 146 -6.68 10.12 8.34
CA ALA A 146 -6.16 8.85 8.84
C ALA A 146 -6.45 7.66 7.89
N CYS A 147 -7.25 7.86 6.84
CA CYS A 147 -7.58 6.82 5.89
C CYS A 147 -6.51 6.69 4.80
N SER A 148 -6.39 5.50 4.20
CA SER A 148 -5.65 5.36 2.94
C SER A 148 -6.29 6.22 1.84
N PRO A 149 -5.54 6.70 0.83
CA PRO A 149 -6.08 7.56 -0.23
C PRO A 149 -7.34 7.01 -0.93
N ASP A 150 -7.37 5.70 -1.21
CA ASP A 150 -8.51 5.07 -1.89
C ASP A 150 -9.77 5.07 -1.01
N VAL A 151 -9.63 4.71 0.27
CA VAL A 151 -10.72 4.76 1.25
C VAL A 151 -11.19 6.20 1.49
N ALA A 152 -10.28 7.16 1.55
CA ALA A 152 -10.62 8.58 1.66
C ALA A 152 -11.43 9.06 0.45
N ALA A 153 -11.00 8.69 -0.78
CA ALA A 153 -11.71 9.03 -2.01
C ALA A 153 -13.11 8.39 -2.06
N GLN A 154 -13.23 7.11 -1.68
CA GLN A 154 -14.52 6.42 -1.61
C GLN A 154 -15.44 7.06 -0.55
N ALA A 155 -14.92 7.38 0.63
CA ALA A 155 -15.69 8.05 1.68
C ALA A 155 -16.20 9.43 1.24
N GLN A 156 -15.38 10.20 0.51
CA GLN A 156 -15.79 11.48 -0.07
C GLN A 156 -16.87 11.33 -1.14
N ALA A 157 -16.77 10.29 -1.99
CA ALA A 157 -17.77 9.98 -3.00
C ALA A 157 -19.12 9.58 -2.35
N ILE A 158 -19.09 8.70 -1.35
CA ILE A 158 -20.26 8.34 -0.54
C ILE A 158 -20.87 9.59 0.10
N ALA A 159 -20.09 10.44 0.74
CA ALA A 159 -20.60 11.66 1.38
C ALA A 159 -21.27 12.62 0.38
N THR A 160 -20.68 12.76 -0.82
CA THR A 160 -21.21 13.60 -1.89
C THR A 160 -22.53 13.06 -2.42
N ASP A 161 -22.58 11.75 -2.68
CA ASP A 161 -23.79 11.09 -3.17
C ASP A 161 -24.89 11.04 -2.11
N THR A 162 -24.57 10.77 -0.85
CA THR A 162 -25.55 10.85 0.26
C THR A 162 -26.15 12.25 0.35
N ALA A 163 -25.35 13.31 0.22
CA ALA A 163 -25.86 14.67 0.19
C ALA A 163 -26.76 14.93 -1.03
N ALA A 164 -26.40 14.40 -2.20
CA ALA A 164 -27.20 14.52 -3.42
C ALA A 164 -28.54 13.78 -3.31
N VAL A 165 -28.55 12.55 -2.77
CA VAL A 165 -29.78 11.77 -2.50
C VAL A 165 -30.64 12.51 -1.49
N ALA A 166 -30.06 12.97 -0.37
CA ALA A 166 -30.79 13.72 0.64
C ALA A 166 -31.43 14.98 0.06
N ALA A 167 -30.68 15.77 -0.73
CA ALA A 167 -31.22 16.94 -1.42
C ALA A 167 -32.34 16.58 -2.41
N ALA A 168 -32.17 15.49 -3.17
CA ALA A 168 -33.14 15.07 -4.18
C ALA A 168 -34.45 14.52 -3.59
N THR A 169 -34.42 14.02 -2.36
CA THR A 169 -35.54 13.31 -1.72
C THR A 169 -36.26 14.14 -0.65
N LYS A 170 -35.90 15.42 -0.48
CA LYS A 170 -36.58 16.33 0.46
C LYS A 170 -38.06 16.47 0.12
N ASN A 171 -38.89 16.35 1.14
CA ASN A 171 -40.33 16.62 1.05
C ASN A 171 -40.89 17.03 2.41
N ALA A 172 -42.19 17.32 2.48
CA ALA A 172 -42.84 17.75 3.72
C ALA A 172 -42.70 16.74 4.87
N SER A 173 -42.64 15.44 4.57
CA SER A 173 -42.47 14.37 5.56
C SER A 173 -41.00 14.11 5.92
N HIS A 174 -40.06 14.45 5.03
CA HIS A 174 -38.62 14.23 5.16
C HIS A 174 -37.86 15.52 4.83
N PRO A 175 -37.89 16.55 5.70
CA PRO A 175 -37.27 17.85 5.42
C PRO A 175 -35.74 17.78 5.31
N ALA A 176 -35.12 16.79 5.95
CA ALA A 176 -33.69 16.52 5.86
C ALA A 176 -33.30 15.71 4.60
N GLY A 177 -34.28 15.19 3.86
CA GLY A 177 -34.04 14.17 2.83
C GLY A 177 -34.01 12.77 3.41
N GLN A 178 -33.80 11.79 2.55
CA GLN A 178 -33.69 10.37 2.87
C GLN A 178 -32.30 9.86 2.47
N ASP A 179 -31.79 8.86 3.19
CA ASP A 179 -30.62 8.06 2.80
C ASP A 179 -31.08 6.64 2.45
N VAL A 180 -32.01 6.57 1.50
CA VAL A 180 -32.51 5.30 0.95
C VAL A 180 -32.40 5.37 -0.56
N VAL A 181 -31.67 4.41 -1.13
CA VAL A 181 -31.45 4.26 -2.56
C VAL A 181 -31.75 2.84 -3.00
N TYR A 182 -31.88 2.66 -4.31
CA TYR A 182 -32.27 1.40 -4.94
C TYR A 182 -31.28 1.04 -6.05
N TRP A 183 -30.82 -0.20 -6.10
CA TRP A 183 -29.85 -0.65 -7.11
C TRP A 183 -30.13 -2.09 -7.55
N ILE A 184 -29.55 -2.46 -8.69
CA ILE A 184 -29.62 -3.83 -9.20
C ILE A 184 -28.87 -4.74 -8.25
N ALA A 185 -29.55 -5.75 -7.71
CA ALA A 185 -28.96 -6.71 -6.79
C ALA A 185 -27.83 -7.51 -7.46
N PRO A 186 -26.77 -7.87 -6.73
CA PRO A 186 -25.70 -8.72 -7.25
C PRO A 186 -26.19 -10.04 -7.85
N GLU A 187 -25.52 -10.50 -8.90
CA GLU A 187 -25.92 -11.70 -9.64
C GLU A 187 -25.84 -12.95 -8.74
N ASN A 188 -26.84 -13.83 -8.83
CA ASN A 188 -26.89 -15.11 -8.13
C ASN A 188 -26.72 -15.02 -6.59
N GLY A 189 -27.06 -13.87 -5.98
CA GLY A 189 -26.89 -13.66 -4.54
C GLY A 189 -25.45 -13.43 -4.10
N ALA A 190 -24.57 -12.99 -5.02
CA ALA A 190 -23.21 -12.61 -4.69
C ALA A 190 -23.17 -11.44 -3.69
N ALA A 191 -22.02 -11.26 -3.01
CA ALA A 191 -21.83 -10.13 -2.10
C ALA A 191 -21.68 -8.79 -2.85
N LYS A 192 -21.22 -8.82 -4.11
CA LYS A 192 -20.97 -7.65 -4.96
C LYS A 192 -21.30 -7.99 -6.41
N SER A 193 -21.84 -7.01 -7.15
CA SER A 193 -22.03 -7.15 -8.60
C SER A 193 -20.69 -7.25 -9.33
N ALA A 194 -20.65 -8.05 -10.40
CA ALA A 194 -19.43 -8.21 -11.19
C ALA A 194 -19.00 -6.90 -11.89
N GLU A 195 -19.97 -6.11 -12.33
CA GLU A 195 -19.75 -4.80 -12.94
C GLU A 195 -20.24 -3.66 -12.04
N PRO A 196 -19.62 -2.48 -12.10
CA PRO A 196 -20.10 -1.33 -11.34
C PRO A 196 -21.49 -0.88 -11.80
N HIS A 197 -22.39 -0.72 -10.84
CA HIS A 197 -23.74 -0.22 -11.09
C HIS A 197 -23.93 1.20 -10.54
N VAL A 198 -25.07 1.78 -10.86
CA VAL A 198 -25.55 3.02 -10.26
C VAL A 198 -26.73 2.71 -9.33
N PHE A 199 -27.00 3.61 -8.41
CA PHE A 199 -28.20 3.56 -7.59
C PHE A 199 -29.15 4.73 -7.89
N HIS A 200 -30.41 4.51 -7.55
CA HIS A 200 -31.56 5.29 -7.97
C HIS A 200 -32.41 5.75 -6.78
N LEU A 201 -33.23 6.77 -6.99
CA LEU A 201 -34.01 7.40 -5.91
C LEU A 201 -35.22 6.57 -5.44
N CYS A 202 -35.78 5.71 -6.29
CA CYS A 202 -36.89 4.83 -5.94
C CYS A 202 -36.90 3.54 -6.78
N ALA A 203 -37.56 2.49 -6.31
CA ALA A 203 -37.66 1.21 -7.03
C ALA A 203 -38.40 1.30 -8.38
N GLY A 204 -39.30 2.28 -8.53
CA GLY A 204 -40.20 2.40 -9.69
C GLY A 204 -39.60 3.06 -10.93
N VAL A 205 -38.32 3.41 -10.92
CA VAL A 205 -37.68 4.10 -12.06
C VAL A 205 -37.47 3.16 -13.25
N SER A 206 -37.54 3.71 -14.47
CA SER A 206 -37.42 2.93 -15.70
C SER A 206 -36.17 2.02 -15.78
N PRO A 207 -34.97 2.44 -15.32
CA PRO A 207 -33.77 1.59 -15.36
C PRO A 207 -33.85 0.33 -14.49
N LEU A 208 -34.67 0.31 -13.46
CA LEU A 208 -34.83 -0.81 -12.53
C LEU A 208 -35.96 -1.77 -12.92
N LYS A 209 -36.72 -1.43 -13.97
CA LYS A 209 -37.86 -2.23 -14.41
C LYS A 209 -37.39 -3.65 -14.81
N ASP A 210 -38.13 -4.65 -14.32
CA ASP A 210 -37.89 -6.07 -14.58
C ASP A 210 -36.53 -6.60 -14.07
N LYS A 211 -35.91 -5.91 -13.09
CA LYS A 211 -34.68 -6.33 -12.39
C LYS A 211 -34.94 -6.74 -10.95
N THR A 212 -34.04 -7.54 -10.39
CA THR A 212 -33.98 -7.76 -8.94
C THR A 212 -33.35 -6.53 -8.30
N VAL A 213 -34.07 -5.87 -7.39
CA VAL A 213 -33.67 -4.60 -6.79
C VAL A 213 -33.40 -4.78 -5.30
N ASN A 214 -32.25 -4.30 -4.85
CA ASN A 214 -31.96 -4.09 -3.44
C ASN A 214 -32.21 -2.64 -3.05
N SER A 215 -32.48 -2.41 -1.77
CA SER A 215 -32.64 -1.07 -1.20
C SER A 215 -31.91 -0.94 0.13
N GLY A 216 -31.43 0.26 0.44
CA GLY A 216 -30.67 0.55 1.65
C GLY A 216 -30.02 1.93 1.56
N SER A 217 -29.06 2.20 2.44
CA SER A 217 -28.26 3.43 2.42
C SER A 217 -27.32 3.52 1.21
N VAL A 218 -26.85 4.72 0.91
CA VAL A 218 -25.79 4.92 -0.10
C VAL A 218 -24.54 4.09 0.24
N THR A 219 -24.21 3.99 1.53
CA THR A 219 -23.05 3.19 1.98
C THR A 219 -23.21 1.70 1.65
N GLU A 220 -24.40 1.14 1.84
CA GLU A 220 -24.70 -0.25 1.51
C GLU A 220 -24.70 -0.50 -0.01
N ALA A 221 -25.17 0.47 -0.80
CA ALA A 221 -25.10 0.41 -2.26
C ALA A 221 -23.64 0.34 -2.74
N TYR A 222 -22.76 1.22 -2.24
CA TYR A 222 -21.32 1.18 -2.54
C TYR A 222 -20.67 -0.13 -2.12
N ALA A 223 -21.10 -0.73 -0.98
CA ALA A 223 -20.59 -2.01 -0.53
C ALA A 223 -20.91 -3.16 -1.51
N GLN A 224 -21.99 -3.06 -2.27
CA GLN A 224 -22.43 -4.04 -3.27
C GLN A 224 -21.98 -3.71 -4.71
N ASN A 225 -21.07 -2.74 -4.90
CA ASN A 225 -20.57 -2.27 -6.20
C ASN A 225 -21.56 -1.38 -6.99
N ALA A 226 -22.55 -0.78 -6.32
CA ALA A 226 -23.32 0.35 -6.88
C ALA A 226 -22.63 1.66 -6.46
N ILE A 227 -21.70 2.12 -7.30
CA ILE A 227 -20.62 3.05 -6.91
C ILE A 227 -20.90 4.53 -7.17
N ARG A 228 -22.12 4.89 -7.57
CA ARG A 228 -22.51 6.30 -7.74
C ARG A 228 -24.01 6.48 -7.92
N ILE A 229 -24.50 7.68 -7.63
CA ILE A 229 -25.86 8.08 -7.97
C ILE A 229 -26.07 8.14 -9.50
N THR A 230 -27.29 7.87 -9.92
CA THR A 230 -27.76 8.09 -11.29
C THR A 230 -27.43 9.52 -11.79
N LYS A 231 -27.17 9.66 -13.09
CA LYS A 231 -27.02 11.00 -13.71
C LYS A 231 -28.36 11.66 -14.02
N GLN A 232 -29.47 10.94 -13.84
CA GLN A 232 -30.82 11.36 -14.25
C GLN A 232 -31.68 11.77 -13.05
N ILE A 233 -31.08 12.42 -12.03
CA ILE A 233 -31.74 12.80 -10.77
C ILE A 233 -33.06 13.54 -11.03
N ASP A 234 -33.05 14.58 -11.88
CA ASP A 234 -34.25 15.38 -12.17
C ASP A 234 -35.40 14.56 -12.78
N MET A 235 -35.06 13.56 -13.60
CA MET A 235 -36.05 12.66 -14.20
C MET A 235 -36.58 11.68 -13.16
N GLU A 236 -35.69 11.11 -12.35
CA GLU A 236 -36.06 10.18 -11.28
C GLU A 236 -36.90 10.88 -10.21
N GLN A 237 -36.60 12.13 -9.84
CA GLN A 237 -37.43 12.89 -8.91
C GLN A 237 -38.88 12.96 -9.39
N LYS A 238 -39.12 13.23 -10.68
CA LYS A 238 -40.47 13.24 -11.27
C LYS A 238 -41.14 11.87 -11.23
N GLN A 239 -40.39 10.81 -11.57
CA GLN A 239 -40.91 9.43 -11.55
C GLN A 239 -41.22 8.95 -10.13
N CYS A 240 -40.43 9.38 -9.15
CA CYS A 240 -40.54 9.01 -7.75
C CYS A 240 -41.48 9.93 -6.95
N GLY A 241 -42.03 10.99 -7.56
CA GLY A 241 -42.92 11.94 -6.88
C GLY A 241 -42.21 12.89 -5.90
N PHE A 242 -40.89 13.07 -6.04
CA PHE A 242 -40.16 14.09 -5.31
C PHE A 242 -40.28 15.44 -6.02
N THR A 243 -40.59 16.48 -5.26
CA THR A 243 -40.62 17.85 -5.78
C THR A 243 -39.17 18.30 -5.99
N ALA A 244 -38.80 18.62 -7.24
CA ALA A 244 -37.50 19.22 -7.52
C ALA A 244 -37.36 20.48 -6.66
N THR A 245 -36.36 20.54 -5.78
CA THR A 245 -36.04 21.78 -5.10
C THR A 245 -35.51 22.71 -6.18
N THR A 246 -36.32 23.70 -6.58
CA THR A 246 -35.91 24.72 -7.54
C THR A 246 -34.65 25.36 -7.00
N SER A 247 -33.50 25.04 -7.61
CA SER A 247 -32.25 25.76 -7.34
C SER A 247 -32.49 27.19 -7.81
N THR A 248 -32.81 28.08 -6.88
CA THR A 248 -32.75 29.51 -7.14
C THR A 248 -31.29 29.84 -7.42
N ASN A 249 -31.05 30.30 -8.65
CA ASN A 249 -29.76 30.81 -9.15
C ASN A 249 -29.08 31.77 -8.17
#